data_AF-G9N2X2-F1
#
_entry.id   AF-G9N2X2-F1
#
_cell.length_a   1.000
_cell.length_b   1.000
_cell.length_c   1.000
_cell.angle_alpha   90.00
_cell.angle_beta   90.00
_cell.angle_gamma   90.00
#
_symmetry.space_group_name_H-M   'P 1'
#
loop_
_entity.id
_entity.type
_entity.pdbx_description
1 polymer ?
#
loop_
_entity_poly.entity_id
_entity_poly.type
_entity_poly.pdbx_seq_one_letter_code
_entity_poly.pdbx_strand_id
1 'polypeptide(L)'
;MSRKDDGNNLFSPLALYFRGDDFPTEKKGEKTMIGQHGWLECTEQTDYDKNKQTPQKKTRILDGFRKIAKEMLHQSRRIQPVARGTVGTHVAVSLDPREQSLLYCELEFHLTTALNMYVSEELDKGHLSPDNLKKVSDEWHQKGHHKVIGFRYDLETQLELVSLHINDFSFHGRRQGNTTEIALLLDEMKMNARSMRVRTFCQPDSTIAKHLVDSQSLFNLINASTSQQIALAEIARFFKLLIK
;
A
#
# COMPACT_ATOMS: atom_id res chain seq x y z
N MET A 1 -32.04 28.56 -8.24
CA MET A 1 -31.26 28.18 -7.04
C MET A 1 -30.07 27.36 -7.51
N SER A 2 -28.90 28.00 -7.57
CA SER A 2 -27.66 27.39 -8.04
C SER A 2 -27.10 26.51 -6.93
N ARG A 3 -26.90 25.21 -7.19
CA ARG A 3 -26.16 24.33 -6.29
C ARG A 3 -24.72 24.83 -6.26
N LYS A 4 -24.28 25.32 -5.10
CA LYS A 4 -22.85 25.44 -4.81
C LYS A 4 -22.29 24.02 -4.84
N ASP A 5 -21.37 23.80 -5.76
CA ASP A 5 -20.52 22.63 -5.77
C ASP A 5 -19.50 22.85 -4.65
N ASP A 6 -19.70 22.17 -3.51
CA ASP A 6 -18.80 22.26 -2.37
C ASP A 6 -17.47 21.59 -2.75
N GLY A 7 -16.47 22.43 -2.97
CA GLY A 7 -15.17 22.08 -3.54
C GLY A 7 -14.29 21.22 -2.63
N ASN A 8 -14.66 19.95 -2.42
CA ASN A 8 -13.73 18.95 -1.90
C ASN A 8 -14.11 17.51 -2.28
N ASN A 9 -14.53 17.27 -3.52
CA ASN A 9 -14.59 15.90 -4.05
C ASN A 9 -13.16 15.42 -4.33
N LEU A 10 -12.49 14.91 -3.29
CA LEU A 10 -11.23 14.21 -3.43
C LEU A 10 -11.48 13.02 -4.37
N PHE A 11 -10.75 12.96 -5.48
CA PHE A 11 -10.90 11.89 -6.45
C PHE A 11 -10.52 10.55 -5.82
N SER A 12 -11.47 9.60 -5.76
CA SER A 12 -11.17 8.18 -5.49
C SER A 12 -11.32 7.36 -6.77
N PRO A 13 -10.36 6.48 -7.13
CA PRO A 13 -10.51 5.52 -8.22
C PRO A 13 -11.69 4.56 -8.01
N LEU A 14 -12.16 4.34 -6.78
CA LEU A 14 -13.34 3.49 -6.50
C LEU A 14 -14.64 4.16 -6.98
N ALA A 15 -14.66 5.49 -7.13
CA ALA A 15 -15.81 6.22 -7.64
C ALA A 15 -16.25 5.74 -9.04
N LEU A 16 -15.33 5.16 -9.82
CA LEU A 16 -15.62 4.59 -11.13
C LEU A 16 -16.51 3.33 -11.06
N TYR A 17 -16.49 2.59 -9.94
CA TYR A 17 -17.37 1.44 -9.72
C TYR A 17 -18.77 1.84 -9.24
N PHE A 18 -18.95 3.10 -8.83
CA PHE A 18 -20.25 3.62 -8.38
C PHE A 18 -20.97 4.44 -9.45
N ARG A 19 -20.34 4.70 -10.61
CA ARG A 19 -20.91 5.46 -11.72
C ARG A 19 -21.47 4.51 -12.78
N GLY A 20 -22.62 4.85 -13.35
CA GLY A 20 -23.26 4.07 -14.41
C GLY A 20 -22.52 4.15 -15.75
N ASP A 21 -22.98 3.38 -16.73
CA ASP A 21 -22.36 3.18 -18.05
C ASP A 21 -22.16 4.48 -18.87
N ASP A 22 -22.81 5.57 -18.46
CA ASP A 22 -22.78 6.88 -19.14
C ASP A 22 -21.56 7.75 -18.79
N PHE A 23 -20.63 7.27 -17.95
CA PHE A 23 -19.45 8.07 -17.57
C PHE A 23 -18.33 7.96 -18.60
N PRO A 24 -17.77 9.08 -19.11
CA PRO A 24 -16.71 9.03 -20.11
C PRO A 24 -15.48 8.35 -19.51
N THR A 25 -15.19 7.13 -19.97
CA THR A 25 -13.98 6.35 -19.68
C THR A 25 -12.81 6.75 -20.60
N GLU A 26 -12.87 7.93 -21.19
CA GLU A 26 -11.81 8.42 -22.05
C GLU A 26 -10.51 8.63 -21.26
N LYS A 27 -9.52 7.83 -21.63
CA LYS A 27 -8.14 7.96 -21.18
C LYS A 27 -7.60 9.34 -21.57
N LYS A 28 -7.63 10.31 -20.66
CA LYS A 28 -6.96 11.61 -20.87
C LYS A 28 -5.46 11.47 -20.61
N GLY A 29 -4.72 11.30 -21.71
CA GLY A 29 -3.27 11.25 -21.73
C GLY A 29 -2.77 10.79 -23.10
N GLU A 30 -2.61 11.74 -24.03
CA GLU A 30 -2.19 11.48 -25.43
C GLU A 30 -0.66 11.57 -25.63
N LYS A 31 0.12 11.78 -24.56
CA LYS A 31 1.57 11.83 -24.70
C LYS A 31 2.12 10.42 -24.89
N THR A 32 2.75 10.18 -26.02
CA THR A 32 3.62 9.03 -26.23
C THR A 32 4.79 9.14 -25.25
N MET A 33 4.73 8.38 -24.16
CA MET A 33 5.74 8.44 -23.10
C MET A 33 7.02 7.69 -23.51
N ILE A 34 6.88 6.59 -24.27
CA ILE A 34 7.95 5.66 -24.63
C ILE A 34 7.90 5.44 -26.15
N GLY A 35 9.06 5.44 -26.79
CA GLY A 35 9.22 5.31 -28.24
C GLY A 35 10.17 6.37 -28.79
N GLN A 36 10.47 6.31 -30.08
CA GLN A 36 11.21 7.36 -30.77
C GLN A 36 10.41 8.67 -30.67
N HIS A 37 11.01 9.74 -30.14
CA HIS A 37 10.35 11.00 -29.77
C HIS A 37 9.37 10.91 -28.61
N GLY A 38 9.49 9.87 -27.77
CA GLY A 38 8.73 9.75 -26.53
C GLY A 38 9.21 10.75 -25.48
N TRP A 39 8.30 11.21 -24.61
CA TRP A 39 8.65 12.21 -23.59
C TRP A 39 9.70 11.73 -22.57
N LEU A 40 9.85 10.42 -22.39
CA LEU A 40 10.85 9.80 -21.53
C LEU A 40 12.08 9.30 -22.32
N GLU A 41 12.25 9.71 -23.58
CA GLU A 41 13.48 9.41 -24.32
C GLU A 41 14.67 10.11 -23.63
N CYS A 42 15.68 9.34 -23.25
CA CYS A 42 16.93 9.90 -22.76
C CYS A 42 17.62 10.64 -23.91
N THR A 43 17.50 11.97 -23.94
CA THR A 43 18.19 12.84 -24.91
C THR A 43 19.70 12.99 -24.64
N GLU A 44 20.27 12.20 -23.73
CA GLU A 44 21.72 12.02 -23.62
C GLU A 44 22.23 11.08 -24.73
N GLN A 45 21.94 11.44 -25.97
CA GLN A 45 22.79 11.02 -27.07
C GLN A 45 24.00 11.93 -27.00
N THR A 46 24.99 11.45 -26.24
CA THR A 46 26.32 12.03 -26.15
C THR A 46 26.83 12.36 -27.55
N ASP A 47 27.03 13.66 -27.81
CA ASP A 47 28.00 14.14 -28.77
C ASP A 47 29.39 13.65 -28.32
N TYR A 48 29.75 12.44 -28.72
CA TYR A 48 31.16 12.04 -28.79
C TYR A 48 31.52 11.83 -30.24
N ASP A 49 32.21 12.85 -30.73
CA ASP A 49 32.88 12.94 -32.00
C ASP A 49 33.50 11.63 -32.47
N LYS A 50 33.21 11.33 -33.73
CA LYS A 50 33.97 10.41 -34.57
C LYS A 50 35.41 10.90 -34.67
N ASN A 51 36.32 10.32 -33.88
CA ASN A 51 37.64 9.85 -34.32
C ASN A 51 38.59 9.69 -33.12
N LYS A 52 38.91 8.44 -32.76
CA LYS A 52 40.27 7.89 -32.81
C LYS A 52 40.33 6.51 -32.14
N GLN A 53 40.71 5.53 -32.97
CA GLN A 53 41.55 4.36 -32.70
C GLN A 53 41.27 3.45 -31.47
N THR A 54 40.94 2.20 -31.80
CA THR A 54 41.07 0.96 -31.01
C THR A 54 42.53 0.75 -30.51
N PRO A 55 42.83 -0.01 -29.42
CA PRO A 55 42.46 -1.43 -29.33
C PRO A 55 42.25 -2.10 -27.95
N GLN A 56 41.47 -3.19 -28.02
CA GLN A 56 41.62 -4.50 -27.34
C GLN A 56 41.00 -4.81 -25.95
N LYS A 57 40.28 -5.95 -25.98
CA LYS A 57 40.04 -6.99 -24.96
C LYS A 57 38.96 -6.74 -23.89
N LYS A 58 37.80 -7.40 -24.03
CA LYS A 58 37.50 -8.69 -23.39
C LYS A 58 36.12 -9.25 -23.80
N THR A 59 36.14 -10.55 -24.05
CA THR A 59 35.04 -11.41 -24.47
C THR A 59 34.14 -11.80 -23.28
N ARG A 60 32.84 -11.95 -23.55
CA ARG A 60 31.98 -13.07 -23.08
C ARG A 60 31.50 -13.08 -21.61
N ILE A 61 30.32 -12.50 -21.35
CA ILE A 61 29.41 -12.94 -20.27
C ILE A 61 27.95 -12.90 -20.76
N LEU A 62 27.58 -13.75 -21.73
CA LEU A 62 26.15 -13.99 -22.05
C LEU A 62 25.81 -15.47 -22.30
N ASP A 63 26.75 -16.40 -22.09
CA ASP A 63 26.52 -17.84 -22.31
C ASP A 63 26.06 -18.61 -21.04
N GLY A 64 25.90 -17.95 -19.89
CA GLY A 64 25.55 -18.60 -18.62
C GLY A 64 24.04 -18.81 -18.37
N PHE A 65 23.18 -17.98 -18.95
CA PHE A 65 21.75 -17.97 -18.60
C PHE A 65 20.90 -18.96 -19.42
N ARG A 66 21.41 -19.43 -20.57
CA ARG A 66 20.65 -20.35 -21.45
C ARG A 66 20.76 -21.82 -21.03
N LYS A 67 21.69 -22.17 -20.14
CA LYS A 67 21.91 -23.55 -19.65
C LYS A 67 21.05 -23.90 -18.43
N ILE A 68 20.71 -22.92 -17.60
CA ILE A 68 19.89 -23.10 -16.39
C ILE A 68 18.40 -23.33 -16.73
N ALA A 69 17.89 -22.70 -17.78
CA ALA A 69 16.52 -22.90 -18.23
C ALA A 69 16.26 -24.26 -18.90
N LYS A 70 17.32 -24.97 -19.33
CA LYS A 70 17.21 -26.28 -19.99
C LYS A 70 17.35 -27.48 -19.05
N GLU A 71 17.91 -27.30 -17.84
CA GLU A 71 18.07 -28.39 -16.85
C GLU A 71 16.85 -28.54 -15.91
N MET A 72 15.96 -27.55 -15.79
CA MET A 72 14.73 -27.69 -14.98
C MET A 72 13.59 -28.44 -15.67
N LEU A 73 13.69 -28.72 -16.98
CA LEU A 73 12.63 -29.39 -17.75
C LEU A 73 12.72 -30.93 -17.75
N HIS A 74 13.73 -31.52 -17.11
CA HIS A 74 13.94 -32.98 -17.14
C HIS A 74 14.00 -33.69 -15.77
N GLN A 75 13.64 -33.03 -14.67
CA GLN A 75 13.68 -33.63 -13.33
C GLN A 75 12.33 -33.67 -12.58
N SER A 76 11.22 -33.88 -13.30
CA SER A 76 9.96 -34.28 -12.65
C SER A 76 9.39 -35.55 -13.29
N ARG A 77 9.97 -36.69 -12.89
CA ARG A 77 9.33 -38.00 -13.03
C ARG A 77 9.42 -38.74 -11.69
N ARG A 78 8.23 -38.98 -11.12
CA ARG A 78 7.90 -39.87 -9.97
C ARG A 78 8.32 -39.26 -8.62
N ILE A 79 7.40 -38.99 -7.70
CA ILE A 79 6.53 -39.96 -6.98
C ILE A 79 5.15 -39.32 -6.74
N GLN A 80 4.06 -40.06 -6.99
CA GLN A 80 2.72 -39.69 -6.53
C GLN A 80 2.57 -40.01 -5.04
N PRO A 81 2.19 -39.06 -4.17
CA PRO A 81 1.50 -39.39 -2.95
C PRO A 81 0.01 -39.50 -3.24
N VAL A 82 -0.58 -40.64 -2.87
CA VAL A 82 -2.02 -40.89 -2.86
C VAL A 82 -2.72 -39.73 -2.15
N ALA A 83 -3.56 -39.02 -2.89
CA ALA A 83 -4.40 -37.95 -2.37
C ALA A 83 -5.39 -38.53 -1.34
N ARG A 84 -5.04 -38.42 -0.05
CA ARG A 84 -6.07 -38.36 0.99
C ARG A 84 -6.68 -36.98 0.89
N GLY A 85 -7.90 -36.92 0.37
CA GLY A 85 -8.68 -35.70 0.25
C GLY A 85 -8.85 -35.04 1.61
N THR A 86 -8.00 -34.07 1.93
CA THR A 86 -8.39 -32.98 2.81
C THR A 86 -9.42 -32.20 2.01
N VAL A 87 -10.69 -32.28 2.42
CA VAL A 87 -11.71 -31.31 1.99
C VAL A 87 -11.19 -29.97 2.48
N GLY A 88 -10.42 -29.28 1.62
CA GLY A 88 -9.95 -27.95 1.91
C GLY A 88 -11.18 -27.09 2.09
N THR A 89 -11.36 -26.53 3.28
CA THR A 89 -12.29 -25.45 3.50
C THR A 89 -11.86 -24.35 2.55
N HIS A 90 -12.47 -24.29 1.36
CA HIS A 90 -12.20 -23.24 0.41
C HIS A 90 -12.68 -21.94 1.05
N VAL A 91 -11.75 -21.15 1.56
CA VAL A 91 -12.08 -19.82 2.08
C VAL A 91 -12.45 -18.97 0.87
N ALA A 92 -13.61 -18.31 0.93
CA ALA A 92 -14.13 -17.53 -0.19
C ALA A 92 -13.17 -16.38 -0.53
N VAL A 93 -12.90 -16.25 -1.83
CA VAL A 93 -12.14 -15.14 -2.43
C VAL A 93 -13.02 -14.60 -3.55
N SER A 94 -13.77 -13.54 -3.25
CA SER A 94 -14.73 -12.96 -4.19
C SER A 94 -14.10 -11.96 -5.14
N LEU A 95 -13.19 -11.13 -4.62
CA LEU A 95 -12.51 -10.07 -5.35
C LEU A 95 -11.34 -10.64 -6.16
N ASP A 96 -11.25 -10.23 -7.43
CA ASP A 96 -10.14 -10.55 -8.30
C ASP A 96 -8.85 -9.77 -7.91
N PRO A 97 -7.67 -10.15 -8.43
CA PRO A 97 -6.42 -9.49 -8.07
C PRO A 97 -6.39 -7.98 -8.36
N ARG A 98 -7.10 -7.50 -9.38
CA ARG A 98 -7.16 -6.08 -9.73
C ARG A 98 -8.02 -5.31 -8.74
N GLU A 99 -9.16 -5.88 -8.35
CA GLU A 99 -10.06 -5.32 -7.33
C GLU A 99 -9.39 -5.25 -5.97
N GLN A 100 -8.70 -6.32 -5.54
CA GLN A 100 -7.93 -6.30 -4.28
C GLN A 100 -6.78 -5.28 -4.33
N SER A 101 -6.10 -5.15 -5.47
CA SER A 101 -5.04 -4.14 -5.63
C SER A 101 -5.58 -2.71 -5.49
N LEU A 102 -6.75 -2.42 -6.04
CA LEU A 102 -7.38 -1.10 -5.92
C LEU A 102 -7.82 -0.83 -4.48
N LEU A 103 -8.50 -1.80 -3.85
CA LEU A 103 -8.95 -1.72 -2.47
C LEU A 103 -7.79 -1.43 -1.52
N TYR A 104 -6.71 -2.20 -1.60
CA TYR A 104 -5.58 -2.04 -0.70
C TYR A 104 -4.77 -0.78 -0.96
N CYS A 105 -4.67 -0.33 -2.22
CA CYS A 105 -4.04 0.96 -2.54
C CYS A 105 -4.76 2.12 -1.85
N GLU A 106 -6.10 2.16 -1.95
CA GLU A 106 -6.91 3.19 -1.32
C GLU A 106 -6.89 3.09 0.20
N LEU A 107 -7.03 1.88 0.74
CA LEU A 107 -7.01 1.66 2.18
C LEU A 107 -5.69 2.09 2.81
N GLU A 108 -4.56 1.66 2.24
CA GLU A 108 -3.23 2.04 2.73
C GLU A 108 -3.01 3.56 2.63
N PHE A 109 -3.45 4.19 1.53
CA PHE A 109 -3.35 5.64 1.36
C PHE A 109 -4.12 6.41 2.45
N HIS A 110 -5.36 6.01 2.74
CA HIS A 110 -6.17 6.68 3.75
C HIS A 110 -5.67 6.44 5.18
N LEU A 111 -5.22 5.22 5.49
CA LEU A 111 -4.63 4.88 6.80
C LEU A 111 -3.35 5.70 7.07
N THR A 112 -2.40 5.69 6.12
CA THR A 112 -1.13 6.43 6.26
C THR A 112 -1.34 7.94 6.28
N THR A 113 -2.36 8.45 5.59
CA THR A 113 -2.70 9.87 5.64
C THR A 113 -3.32 10.26 6.99
N ALA A 114 -4.18 9.41 7.56
CA ALA A 114 -4.76 9.64 8.89
C ALA A 114 -3.72 9.66 9.99
N LEU A 115 -2.83 8.68 10.01
CA LEU A 115 -1.77 8.61 10.99
C LEU A 115 -0.79 9.79 10.85
N ASN A 116 -0.44 10.19 9.63
CA ASN A 116 0.41 11.37 9.43
C ASN A 116 -0.23 12.67 9.98
N MET A 117 -1.53 12.87 9.77
CA MET A 117 -2.24 14.04 10.32
C MET A 117 -2.33 13.97 11.83
N TYR A 118 -2.72 12.80 12.37
CA TYR A 118 -2.80 12.58 13.81
C TYR A 118 -1.47 12.84 14.53
N VAL A 119 -0.36 12.29 14.02
CA VAL A 119 0.97 12.52 14.61
C VAL A 119 1.39 13.98 14.50
N SER A 120 1.03 14.67 13.42
CA SER A 120 1.25 16.12 13.30
C SER A 120 0.49 16.91 14.37
N GLU A 121 -0.77 16.57 14.61
CA GLU A 121 -1.59 17.21 15.66
C GLU A 121 -1.03 16.93 17.07
N GLU A 122 -0.56 15.71 17.33
CA GLU A 122 0.08 15.38 18.62
C GLU A 122 1.45 16.07 18.80
N LEU A 123 2.19 16.30 17.72
CA LEU A 123 3.38 17.17 17.75
C LEU A 123 3.00 18.60 18.14
N ASP A 124 1.97 19.17 17.52
CA ASP A 124 1.53 20.54 17.79
C ASP A 124 1.07 20.73 19.25
N LYS A 125 0.56 19.66 19.87
CA LYS A 125 0.20 19.61 21.30
C LYS A 125 1.41 19.39 22.23
N GLY A 126 2.58 19.08 21.68
CA GLY A 126 3.80 18.80 22.45
C GLY A 126 3.86 17.38 23.03
N HIS A 127 3.05 16.45 22.54
CA HIS A 127 3.01 15.06 23.01
C HIS A 127 4.00 14.13 22.29
N LEU A 128 4.66 14.62 21.23
CA LEU A 128 5.65 13.83 20.49
C LEU A 128 7.03 13.89 21.15
N SER A 129 7.52 12.75 21.64
CA SER A 129 8.86 12.62 22.21
C SER A 129 9.94 12.65 21.10
N PRO A 130 10.90 13.59 21.16
CA PRO A 130 12.00 13.67 20.20
C PRO A 130 12.87 12.41 20.16
N ASP A 131 13.04 11.75 21.31
CA ASP A 131 13.88 10.55 21.42
C ASP A 131 13.24 9.35 20.73
N ASN A 132 11.93 9.16 20.92
CA ASN A 132 11.17 8.12 20.22
C ASN A 132 11.12 8.37 18.71
N LEU A 133 10.91 9.64 18.29
CA LEU A 133 10.95 10.01 16.88
C LEU A 133 12.32 9.74 16.26
N LYS A 134 13.40 10.10 16.96
CA LYS A 134 14.78 9.85 16.51
C LYS A 134 15.02 8.37 16.33
N LYS A 135 14.60 7.52 17.28
CA LYS A 135 14.71 6.06 17.16
C LYS A 135 14.05 5.54 15.89
N VAL A 136 12.80 5.92 15.63
CA VAL A 136 12.06 5.52 14.43
C VAL A 136 12.74 6.02 13.15
N SER A 137 13.19 7.28 13.13
CA SER A 137 13.89 7.87 11.99
C SER A 137 15.23 7.17 11.69
N ASP A 138 16.00 6.83 12.73
CA ASP A 138 17.29 6.13 12.59
C ASP A 138 17.08 4.71 12.06
N GLU A 139 16.10 3.97 12.60
CA GLU A 139 15.74 2.62 12.12
C GLU A 139 15.26 2.66 10.67
N TRP A 140 14.45 3.66 10.30
CA TRP A 140 14.01 3.87 8.92
C TRP A 140 15.19 4.10 7.97
N HIS A 141 16.15 4.93 8.38
CA HIS A 141 17.34 5.21 7.60
C HIS A 141 18.28 4.00 7.49
N GLN A 142 18.44 3.23 8.57
CA GLN A 142 19.24 2.00 8.58
C GLN A 142 18.70 0.92 7.64
N LYS A 143 17.39 0.91 7.38
CA LYS A 143 16.77 0.05 6.35
C LYS A 143 17.04 0.53 4.91
N GLY A 144 17.78 1.63 4.74
CA GLY A 144 18.10 2.20 3.44
C GLY A 144 16.96 3.03 2.82
N HIS A 145 15.96 3.42 3.62
CA HIS A 145 14.85 4.21 3.12
C HIS A 145 15.18 5.71 3.07
N HIS A 146 14.57 6.42 2.12
CA HIS A 146 14.71 7.87 1.98
C HIS A 146 14.03 8.61 3.13
N LYS A 147 14.53 9.82 3.41
CA LYS A 147 13.89 10.72 4.39
C LYS A 147 12.44 11.02 3.97
N VAL A 148 11.53 10.95 4.93
CA VAL A 148 10.11 11.23 4.72
C VAL A 148 9.80 12.73 4.85
N ILE A 149 8.73 13.17 4.20
CA ILE A 149 8.13 14.48 4.41
C ILE A 149 7.08 14.35 5.51
N GLY A 150 7.14 15.19 6.54
CA GLY A 150 6.28 15.06 7.71
C GLY A 150 6.52 13.72 8.43
N PHE A 151 5.45 12.96 8.65
CA PHE A 151 5.48 11.63 9.26
C PHE A 151 5.05 10.54 8.27
N ARG A 152 5.21 10.76 6.96
CA ARG A 152 4.79 9.83 5.90
C ARG A 152 5.71 8.62 5.74
N TYR A 153 5.94 7.89 6.84
CA TYR A 153 6.51 6.55 6.81
C TYR A 153 5.52 5.54 6.21
N ASP A 154 5.95 4.30 6.01
CA ASP A 154 4.98 3.23 5.71
C ASP A 154 4.01 3.00 6.88
N LEU A 155 2.89 2.33 6.61
CA LEU A 155 1.82 2.13 7.59
C LEU A 155 2.32 1.48 8.89
N GLU A 156 3.15 0.43 8.76
CA GLU A 156 3.69 -0.30 9.90
C GLU A 156 4.57 0.60 10.78
N THR A 157 5.44 1.40 10.18
CA THR A 157 6.34 2.31 10.89
C THR A 157 5.57 3.46 11.55
N GLN A 158 4.51 3.99 10.92
CA GLN A 158 3.65 4.99 11.55
C GLN A 158 2.91 4.42 12.77
N LEU A 159 2.42 3.18 12.69
CA LEU A 159 1.79 2.49 13.82
C LEU A 159 2.78 2.22 14.97
N GLU A 160 4.03 1.87 14.64
CA GLU A 160 5.08 1.73 15.65
C GLU A 160 5.39 3.05 16.34
N LEU A 161 5.46 4.16 15.59
CA LEU A 161 5.64 5.49 16.17
C LEU A 161 4.51 5.84 17.15
N VAL A 162 3.26 5.57 16.78
CA VAL A 162 2.11 5.76 17.68
C VAL A 162 2.19 4.84 18.90
N SER A 163 2.62 3.59 18.73
CA SER A 163 2.77 2.62 19.82
C SER A 163 3.81 3.06 20.85
N LEU A 164 4.92 3.66 20.40
CA LEU A 164 5.96 4.20 21.29
C LEU A 164 5.47 5.38 22.15
N HIS A 165 4.38 6.04 21.73
CA HIS A 165 3.76 7.18 22.42
C HIS A 165 2.42 6.83 23.06
N ILE A 166 2.17 5.56 23.36
CA ILE A 166 0.87 5.11 23.89
C ILE A 166 0.45 5.80 25.21
N ASN A 167 1.42 6.31 25.98
CA ASN A 167 1.17 7.03 27.22
C ASN A 167 1.15 8.55 27.06
N ASP A 168 1.61 9.06 25.91
CA ASP A 168 1.79 10.49 25.66
C ASP A 168 0.68 11.04 24.74
N PHE A 169 0.26 10.25 23.76
CA PHE A 169 -0.72 10.65 22.76
C PHE A 169 -2.16 10.66 23.27
N SER A 170 -2.96 11.58 22.73
CA SER A 170 -4.39 11.70 23.02
C SER A 170 -5.20 10.72 22.16
N PHE A 171 -5.63 9.62 22.77
CA PHE A 171 -6.50 8.62 22.13
C PHE A 171 -7.99 8.85 22.43
N HIS A 172 -8.85 8.36 21.54
CA HIS A 172 -10.29 8.63 21.54
C HIS A 172 -11.12 7.35 21.40
N GLY A 173 -12.45 7.51 21.52
CA GLY A 173 -13.42 6.45 21.33
C GLY A 173 -13.47 5.44 22.49
N ARG A 174 -14.08 4.29 22.25
CA ARG A 174 -14.41 3.31 23.31
C ARG A 174 -13.22 2.74 24.09
N ARG A 175 -12.00 2.84 23.53
CA ARG A 175 -10.76 2.30 24.13
C ARG A 175 -9.96 3.38 24.88
N GLN A 176 -10.46 4.62 24.88
CA GLN A 176 -9.80 5.74 25.54
C GLN A 176 -9.56 5.42 27.03
N GLY A 177 -8.34 5.68 27.48
CA GLY A 177 -7.92 5.41 28.87
C GLY A 177 -7.56 3.94 29.16
N ASN A 178 -7.75 3.01 28.22
CA ASN A 178 -7.31 1.62 28.36
C ASN A 178 -6.11 1.34 27.46
N THR A 179 -4.90 1.61 27.97
CA THR A 179 -3.64 1.43 27.23
C THR A 179 -3.42 -0.01 26.76
N THR A 180 -3.94 -1.01 27.47
CA THR A 180 -3.84 -2.41 27.05
C THR A 180 -4.68 -2.69 25.80
N GLU A 181 -5.94 -2.24 25.77
CA GLU A 181 -6.77 -2.39 24.57
C GLU A 181 -6.25 -1.59 23.37
N ILE A 182 -5.65 -0.42 23.63
CA ILE A 182 -5.01 0.39 22.59
C ILE A 182 -3.80 -0.35 22.01
N ALA A 183 -2.92 -0.89 22.87
CA ALA A 183 -1.75 -1.65 22.43
C ALA A 183 -2.15 -2.86 21.57
N LEU A 184 -3.16 -3.61 22.01
CA LEU A 184 -3.69 -4.76 21.25
C LEU A 184 -4.19 -4.35 19.86
N LEU A 185 -4.93 -3.25 19.75
CA LEU A 185 -5.39 -2.75 18.44
C LEU A 185 -4.22 -2.29 17.55
N LEU A 186 -3.23 -1.60 18.12
CA LEU A 186 -2.05 -1.15 17.36
C LEU A 186 -1.20 -2.33 16.87
N ASP A 187 -1.02 -3.37 17.69
CA ASP A 187 -0.34 -4.60 17.28
C ASP A 187 -1.10 -5.35 16.19
N GLU A 188 -2.43 -5.43 16.31
CA GLU A 188 -3.29 -6.00 15.26
C GLU A 188 -3.19 -5.22 13.95
N MET A 189 -3.17 -3.89 14.02
CA MET A 189 -2.99 -3.04 12.84
C MET A 189 -1.60 -3.20 12.21
N LYS A 190 -0.54 -3.43 13.01
CA LYS A 190 0.79 -3.76 12.48
C LYS A 190 0.78 -5.10 11.73
N MET A 191 0.08 -6.10 12.25
CA MET A 191 -0.12 -7.38 11.54
C MET A 191 -0.91 -7.21 10.25
N ASN A 192 -1.99 -6.42 10.28
CA ASN A 192 -2.76 -6.08 9.08
C ASN A 192 -1.88 -5.35 8.04
N ALA A 193 -1.05 -4.38 8.45
CA ALA A 193 -0.14 -3.67 7.55
C ALA A 193 0.83 -4.63 6.84
N ARG A 194 1.41 -5.60 7.55
CA ARG A 194 2.27 -6.65 6.96
C ARG A 194 1.50 -7.53 5.98
N SER A 195 0.28 -7.92 6.34
CA SER A 195 -0.61 -8.72 5.49
C SER A 195 -0.97 -7.99 4.19
N MET A 196 -1.34 -6.71 4.29
CA MET A 196 -1.69 -5.85 3.14
C MET A 196 -0.53 -5.65 2.15
N ARG A 197 0.73 -5.68 2.63
CA ARG A 197 1.93 -5.56 1.78
C ARG A 197 2.15 -6.76 0.87
N VAL A 198 1.47 -7.89 1.10
CA VAL A 198 1.59 -9.09 0.25
C VAL A 198 0.77 -8.92 -1.02
N ARG A 199 1.45 -8.63 -2.13
CA ARG A 199 0.84 -8.34 -3.45
C ARG A 199 0.47 -9.57 -4.28
N THR A 200 0.17 -10.70 -3.63
CA THR A 200 -0.42 -11.86 -4.33
C THR A 200 -1.90 -11.65 -4.64
N PHE A 201 -2.56 -10.74 -3.90
CA PHE A 201 -3.95 -10.32 -4.13
C PHE A 201 -4.94 -11.48 -4.23
N CYS A 202 -4.75 -12.46 -3.36
CA CYS A 202 -5.60 -13.63 -3.20
C CYS A 202 -6.08 -13.76 -1.75
N GLN A 203 -6.28 -12.62 -1.07
CA GLN A 203 -6.70 -12.60 0.32
C GLN A 203 -8.16 -13.08 0.43
N PRO A 204 -8.47 -13.90 1.45
CA PRO A 204 -9.84 -14.26 1.74
C PRO A 204 -10.75 -13.07 2.05
N ASP A 205 -12.04 -13.21 1.74
CA ASP A 205 -13.05 -12.19 2.04
C ASP A 205 -13.11 -11.89 3.54
N SER A 206 -12.96 -12.90 4.39
CA SER A 206 -12.90 -12.74 5.85
C SER A 206 -11.69 -11.91 6.30
N THR A 207 -10.55 -12.07 5.63
CA THR A 207 -9.34 -11.27 5.90
C THR A 207 -9.52 -9.82 5.47
N ILE A 208 -10.09 -9.58 4.29
CA ILE A 208 -10.40 -8.22 3.81
C ILE A 208 -11.41 -7.54 4.75
N ALA A 209 -12.48 -8.24 5.13
CA ALA A 209 -13.48 -7.74 6.08
C ALA A 209 -12.85 -7.35 7.42
N LYS A 210 -11.96 -8.19 7.95
CA LYS A 210 -11.22 -7.90 9.18
C LYS A 210 -10.36 -6.63 9.03
N HIS A 211 -9.60 -6.50 7.94
CA HIS A 211 -8.78 -5.30 7.69
C HIS A 211 -9.64 -4.02 7.71
N LEU A 212 -10.85 -4.06 7.13
CA LEU A 212 -11.77 -2.91 7.13
C LEU A 212 -12.31 -2.59 8.53
N VAL A 213 -12.70 -3.61 9.30
CA VAL A 213 -13.21 -3.45 10.68
C VAL A 213 -12.13 -2.90 11.62
N ASP A 214 -10.91 -3.40 11.50
CA ASP A 214 -9.79 -2.93 12.33
C ASP A 214 -9.37 -1.51 11.91
N SER A 215 -9.40 -1.19 10.61
CA SER A 215 -9.18 0.17 10.10
C SER A 215 -10.21 1.16 10.66
N GLN A 216 -11.48 0.77 10.72
CA GLN A 216 -12.54 1.58 11.35
C GLN A 216 -12.27 1.78 12.85
N SER A 217 -11.81 0.73 13.53
CA SER A 217 -11.41 0.81 14.94
C SER A 217 -10.25 1.78 15.15
N LEU A 218 -9.23 1.75 14.26
CA LEU A 218 -8.11 2.68 14.31
C LEU A 218 -8.57 4.12 14.05
N PHE A 219 -9.40 4.34 13.04
CA PHE A 219 -9.94 5.67 12.73
C PHE A 219 -10.71 6.26 13.92
N ASN A 220 -11.48 5.46 14.62
CA ASN A 220 -12.17 5.90 15.83
C ASN A 220 -11.18 6.19 16.98
N LEU A 221 -10.11 5.39 17.09
CA LEU A 221 -9.08 5.55 18.12
C LEU A 221 -8.31 6.87 17.96
N ILE A 222 -7.94 7.23 16.73
CA ILE A 222 -7.18 8.46 16.42
C ILE A 222 -8.07 9.65 16.11
N ASN A 223 -9.39 9.52 16.26
CA ASN A 223 -10.38 10.54 15.90
C ASN A 223 -10.21 11.07 14.47
N ALA A 224 -10.08 10.15 13.50
CA ALA A 224 -9.94 10.48 12.09
C ALA A 224 -11.10 11.36 11.61
N SER A 225 -10.79 12.30 10.71
CA SER A 225 -11.74 13.33 10.29
C SER A 225 -12.91 12.76 9.48
N THR A 226 -14.01 13.51 9.38
CA THR A 226 -15.22 13.08 8.66
C THR A 226 -14.93 12.66 7.22
N SER A 227 -14.03 13.35 6.51
CA SER A 227 -13.68 12.98 5.13
C SER A 227 -12.99 11.62 5.06
N GLN A 228 -12.19 11.26 6.05
CA GLN A 228 -11.52 9.96 6.12
C GLN A 228 -12.50 8.85 6.47
N GLN A 229 -13.43 9.12 7.38
CA GLN A 229 -14.51 8.20 7.70
C GLN A 229 -15.38 7.89 6.48
N ILE A 230 -15.69 8.91 5.67
CA ILE A 230 -16.41 8.75 4.40
C ILE A 230 -15.59 7.89 3.44
N ALA A 231 -14.30 8.18 3.26
CA ALA A 231 -13.44 7.40 2.36
C ALA A 231 -13.36 5.92 2.76
N LEU A 232 -13.23 5.61 4.05
CA LEU A 232 -13.26 4.23 4.53
C LEU A 232 -14.61 3.55 4.26
N ALA A 233 -15.72 4.28 4.44
CA ALA A 233 -17.06 3.78 4.12
C ALA A 233 -17.22 3.49 2.61
N GLU A 234 -16.61 4.31 1.74
CA GLU A 234 -16.58 4.06 0.28
C GLU A 234 -15.78 2.80 -0.06
N ILE A 235 -14.63 2.58 0.57
CA ILE A 235 -13.84 1.34 0.40
C ILE A 235 -14.65 0.13 0.88
N ALA A 236 -15.31 0.22 2.04
CA ALA A 236 -16.15 -0.85 2.56
C ALA A 236 -17.37 -1.13 1.66
N ARG A 237 -17.96 -0.08 1.07
CA ARG A 237 -19.03 -0.21 0.08
C ARG A 237 -18.54 -0.91 -1.18
N PHE A 238 -17.37 -0.54 -1.69
CA PHE A 238 -16.76 -1.21 -2.85
C PHE A 238 -16.61 -2.71 -2.58
N PHE A 239 -16.03 -3.08 -1.43
CA PHE A 239 -15.91 -4.48 -1.03
C PHE A 239 -17.28 -5.18 -0.98
N LYS A 240 -18.26 -4.58 -0.31
CA LYS A 240 -19.61 -5.15 -0.15
C LYS A 240 -20.33 -5.42 -1.49
N LEU A 241 -20.10 -4.60 -2.52
CA LEU A 241 -20.72 -4.79 -3.84
C LEU A 241 -20.15 -5.97 -4.62
N LEU A 242 -18.93 -6.40 -4.31
CA LEU A 242 -18.20 -7.41 -5.07
C LEU A 242 -18.14 -8.79 -4.39
N ILE A 243 -18.55 -8.89 -3.12
CA ILE A 243 -18.68 -10.17 -2.42
C ILE A 243 -19.78 -11.01 -3.11
N LYS A 244 -19.48 -12.30 -3.34
CA LYS A 244 -20.37 -13.27 -3.97
C LYS A 244 -20.98 -14.23 -2.95
#